data_AF-A0A924LF88-F1
#
_entry.id   AF-A0A924LF88-F1
#
_cell.length_a   1.000
_cell.length_b   1.000
_cell.length_c   1.000
_cell.angle_alpha   90.00
_cell.angle_beta   90.00
_cell.angle_gamma   90.00
#
_symmetry.space_group_name_H-M   'P 1'
#
loop_
_entity.id
_entity.type
_entity.pdbx_description
1 polymer ?
#
loop_
_entity_poly.entity_id
_entity_poly.type
_entity_poly.pdbx_seq_one_letter_code
_entity_poly.pdbx_strand_id
1 'polypeptide(L)' 'VDTHIFRLGNRTGIASGANERQVEDTLVKRIPPEMLRDAHNWLILHGRYVCKARKPECWRCAAAEFCRYPNKETGP' A
#
# COMPACT_ATOMS: atom_id res chain seq x y z
N VAL A 1 5.55 3.84 10.24
CA VAL A 1 5.11 3.05 9.05
C VAL A 1 5.81 1.68 9.01
N ASP A 2 5.09 0.56 8.90
CA ASP A 2 5.68 -0.80 8.77
C ASP A 2 6.15 -1.06 7.32
N THR A 3 7.13 -1.94 7.13
CA THR A 3 7.55 -2.57 5.86
C THR A 3 6.40 -2.94 4.90
N HIS A 4 5.26 -3.42 5.42
CA HIS A 4 4.07 -3.71 4.61
C HIS A 4 3.48 -2.45 3.96
N ILE A 5 3.26 -1.41 4.78
CA ILE A 5 2.73 -0.12 4.33
C ILE A 5 3.76 0.57 3.44
N PHE A 6 5.05 0.53 3.78
CA PHE A 6 6.12 1.14 2.98
C PHE A 6 6.17 0.57 1.55
N ARG A 7 6.14 -0.76 1.41
CA ARG A 7 6.09 -1.42 0.10
C ARG A 7 4.80 -1.09 -0.65
N LEU A 8 3.66 -1.20 0.02
CA LEU A 8 2.35 -0.92 -0.57
C LEU A 8 2.27 0.53 -1.06
N GLY A 9 2.69 1.48 -0.24
CA GLY A 9 2.71 2.92 -0.53
C GLY A 9 3.46 3.23 -1.81
N ASN A 10 4.68 2.69 -1.92
CA ASN A 10 5.55 2.88 -3.08
C ASN A 10 5.02 2.17 -4.33
N ARG A 11 4.49 0.94 -4.22
CA ARG A 11 3.94 0.20 -5.37
C ARG A 11 2.68 0.84 -5.94
N THR A 12 1.74 1.19 -5.07
CA THR A 12 0.44 1.73 -5.47
C THR A 12 0.54 3.19 -5.92
N GLY A 13 1.53 3.94 -5.40
CA GLY A 13 1.68 5.37 -5.63
C GLY A 13 0.83 6.24 -4.69
N ILE A 14 0.18 5.64 -3.68
CA ILE A 14 -0.59 6.38 -2.67
C ILE A 14 0.33 7.20 -1.75
N ALA A 15 1.57 6.76 -1.57
CA ALA A 15 2.58 7.44 -0.77
C ALA A 15 3.97 6.92 -1.17
N SER A 16 4.62 7.65 -2.09
CA SER A 16 5.97 7.34 -2.53
C SER A 16 7.00 8.06 -1.65
N GLY A 17 8.04 7.35 -1.26
CA GLY A 17 9.10 7.90 -0.41
C GLY A 17 10.30 6.96 -0.34
N ALA A 18 11.48 7.55 -0.24
CA ALA A 18 12.75 6.82 -0.14
C ALA A 18 12.94 6.17 1.24
N ASN A 19 12.23 6.65 2.26
CA ASN A 19 12.26 6.10 3.61
C ASN A 19 10.86 6.08 4.24
N GLU A 20 10.73 5.34 5.35
CA GLU A 20 9.46 5.14 6.06
C GLU A 20 8.83 6.46 6.51
N ARG A 21 9.66 7.42 6.94
CA ARG A 21 9.19 8.71 7.44
C ARG A 21 8.52 9.54 6.35
N GLN A 22 9.10 9.58 5.16
CA GLN A 22 8.51 10.27 4.00
C GLN A 22 7.16 9.66 3.59
N VAL A 23 7.06 8.32 3.62
CA VAL A 23 5.81 7.61 3.33
C VAL A 23 4.77 7.92 4.40
N GLU A 24 5.14 7.91 5.68
CA GLU A 24 4.27 8.25 6.79
C GLU A 24 3.72 9.67 6.70
N ASP A 25 4.60 10.66 6.51
CA ASP A 25 4.22 12.06 6.39
C ASP A 25 3.27 12.27 5.20
N THR A 26 3.46 11.53 4.11
CA THR A 26 2.56 11.59 2.94
C THR A 26 1.19 10.96 3.23
N LEU A 27 1.15 9.83 3.95
CA LEU A 27 -0.09 9.17 4.33
C LEU A 27 -0.90 10.02 5.30
N VAL A 28 -0.26 10.59 6.32
CA VAL A 28 -0.92 11.47 7.31
C VAL A 28 -1.51 12.71 6.65
N LYS A 29 -0.85 13.26 5.63
CA LYS A 29 -1.38 14.41 4.86
C LYS A 29 -2.57 14.07 3.97
N ARG A 30 -2.71 12.80 3.53
CA ARG A 30 -3.74 12.37 2.57
C ARG A 30 -4.96 11.74 3.24
N ILE A 31 -4.77 11.13 4.41
CA ILE A 31 -5.81 10.40 5.12
C ILE A 31 -6.43 11.34 6.17
N PRO A 32 -7.77 11.42 6.26
CA PRO A 32 -8.43 12.18 7.33
C PRO A 32 -7.94 11.73 8.72
N PRO A 33 -7.64 12.66 9.65
CA PRO A 33 -7.05 12.34 10.97
C PRO A 33 -7.81 11.27 11.76
N GLU A 34 -9.13 11.29 11.69
CA GLU A 34 -10.04 10.34 12.34
C GLU A 34 -9.92 8.92 11.80
N MET A 35 -9.46 8.75 10.56
CA MET A 35 -9.31 7.45 9.90
C MET A 35 -7.89 6.88 10.00
N LEU A 36 -6.92 7.60 10.59
CA LEU A 36 -5.51 7.19 10.55
C LEU A 36 -5.27 5.80 11.16
N ARG A 37 -5.94 5.49 12.27
CA ARG A 37 -5.83 4.18 12.94
C ARG A 37 -6.40 3.06 12.08
N ASP A 38 -7.57 3.25 11.52
CA ASP A 38 -8.23 2.23 10.70
C ASP A 38 -7.50 2.04 9.38
N ALA A 39 -7.08 3.13 8.73
CA ALA A 39 -6.28 3.10 7.52
C ALA A 39 -4.95 2.37 7.75
N HIS A 40 -4.28 2.58 8.88
CA HIS A 40 -3.08 1.84 9.24
C HIS A 40 -3.34 0.32 9.26
N ASN A 41 -4.40 -0.12 9.94
CA ASN A 41 -4.77 -1.54 10.01
C ASN A 41 -5.11 -2.09 8.63
N TRP A 42 -5.92 -1.39 7.83
CA TRP A 42 -6.29 -1.82 6.49
C TRP A 42 -5.08 -1.95 5.56
N LEU A 43 -4.17 -0.97 5.58
CA LEU A 43 -2.97 -0.98 4.74
C LEU A 43 -2.00 -2.10 5.15
N ILE A 44 -1.85 -2.38 6.45
CA ILE A 44 -1.04 -3.53 6.91
C ILE A 44 -1.65 -4.84 6.44
N LEU A 45 -2.95 -5.05 6.68
CA LEU A 45 -3.64 -6.28 6.30
C LEU A 45 -3.58 -6.49 4.79
N HIS A 46 -3.79 -5.43 4.00
CA HIS A 46 -3.66 -5.48 2.55
C HIS A 46 -2.23 -5.81 2.11
N GLY A 47 -1.24 -5.15 2.70
CA GLY A 47 0.17 -5.44 2.43
C GLY A 47 0.59 -6.86 2.82
N ARG A 48 -0.01 -7.42 3.87
CA ARG A 48 0.28 -8.78 4.36
C ARG A 48 -0.38 -9.85 3.50
N TYR A 49 -1.66 -9.68 3.15
CA TYR A 49 -2.46 -10.75 2.56
C TYR A 49 -2.71 -10.61 1.05
N VAL A 50 -2.54 -9.42 0.46
CA VAL A 50 -2.80 -9.17 -0.97
C VAL A 50 -1.54 -8.68 -1.68
N CYS A 51 -1.00 -7.52 -1.26
CA CYS A 51 0.20 -6.92 -1.87
C CYS A 51 1.49 -7.51 -1.28
N LYS A 52 1.62 -8.84 -1.36
CA LYS A 52 2.76 -9.62 -0.85
C LYS A 52 4.08 -9.21 -1.50
N ALA A 53 5.20 -9.42 -0.80
CA ALA A 53 6.50 -8.96 -1.24
C ALA A 53 6.97 -9.59 -2.57
N ARG A 54 6.80 -10.91 -2.72
CA ARG A 54 7.29 -11.64 -3.90
C ARG A 54 6.23 -11.70 -5.02
N LYS A 55 5.14 -12.46 -4.80
CA LYS A 55 4.03 -12.62 -5.76
C LYS A 55 2.80 -11.86 -5.24
N PRO A 56 2.61 -10.57 -5.58
CA PRO A 56 1.43 -9.81 -5.16
C PRO A 56 0.19 -10.34 -5.87
N GLU A 57 -0.92 -10.48 -5.16
CA GLU A 57 -2.16 -11.05 -5.72
C GLU A 57 -2.99 -9.94 -6.39
N CYS A 58 -2.40 -9.30 -7.41
CA CYS A 58 -3.00 -8.16 -8.12
C CYS A 58 -4.33 -8.55 -8.79
N TRP A 59 -4.46 -9.77 -9.28
CA TRP A 59 -5.68 -10.32 -9.89
C TRP A 59 -6.92 -10.30 -8.99
N ARG A 60 -6.77 -10.28 -7.66
CA ARG A 60 -7.89 -10.11 -6.71
C ARG A 60 -7.79 -8.84 -5.85
N CYS A 61 -6.93 -7.92 -6.23
CA CYS A 61 -6.76 -6.67 -5.50
C CYS A 61 -7.86 -5.67 -5.92
N ALA A 62 -8.66 -5.21 -4.96
CA ALA A 62 -9.72 -4.21 -5.21
C ALA A 62 -9.18 -2.87 -5.75
N ALA A 63 -7.91 -2.56 -5.51
CA ALA A 63 -7.26 -1.33 -5.99
C ALA A 63 -6.39 -1.56 -7.24
N ALA A 64 -6.47 -2.73 -7.89
CA ALA A 64 -5.59 -3.09 -9.00
C ALA A 64 -5.66 -2.11 -10.16
N GLU A 65 -6.85 -1.60 -10.48
CA GLU A 65 -7.08 -0.65 -11.56
C GLU A 65 -6.32 0.67 -11.33
N PHE A 66 -6.39 1.20 -10.10
CA PHE A 66 -5.76 2.48 -9.72
C PHE A 66 -4.28 2.35 -9.31
N CYS A 67 -3.82 1.12 -9.09
CA CYS A 67 -2.45 0.84 -8.67
C CYS A 67 -1.45 1.14 -9.79
N ARG A 68 -0.41 1.94 -9.48
CA ARG A 68 0.65 2.30 -10.44
C ARG A 68 1.80 1.29 -10.54
N TYR A 69 1.66 0.13 -9.91
CA TYR A 69 2.69 -0.90 -9.96
C TYR A 69 2.77 -1.50 -11.38
N PRO A 70 3.94 -1.50 -12.05
CA PRO A 70 4.04 -1.98 -13.43
C PRO A 70 3.93 -3.51 -13.55
N ASN A 71 4.49 -4.24 -12.58
CA ASN A 71 4.60 -5.70 -12.66
C ASN A 71 3.41 -6.38 -11.95
N LYS A 72 2.18 -6.12 -12.43
CA LYS A 72 0.96 -6.72 -11.85
C LYS A 72 0.86 -8.20 -12.21
N GLU A 73 0.54 -9.03 -11.22
CA GLU A 73 0.19 -10.43 -11.46
C GLU A 73 -1.23 -10.54 -12.02
N THR A 74 -1.36 -11.14 -13.20
CA THR A 74 -2.64 -11.29 -13.93
C THR A 74 -3.40 -12.56 -13.56
N GLY A 75 -2.81 -13.46 -12.77
CA GLY A 75 -3.44 -14.72 -12.35
C GLY A 75 -2.88 -15.29 -11.04
N PRO A 76 -3.55 -16.32 -10.49
CA PRO A 76 -3.16 -16.99 -9.25
C PRO A 76 -1.78 -17.65 -9.27
#